data_AF-D6RF40-F1
#
_entry.id   AF-D6RF40-F1
#
_cell.length_a   1.000
_cell.length_b   1.000
_cell.length_c   1.000
_cell.angle_alpha   90.00
_cell.angle_beta   90.00
_cell.angle_gamma   90.00
#
_symmetry.space_group_name_H-M   'P 1'
#
loop_
_entity.id
_entity.type
_entity.pdbx_description
1 polymer ?
#
loop_
_entity_poly.entity_id
_entity_poly.type
_entity_poly.pdbx_seq_one_letter_code
_entity_poly.pdbx_strand_id
1 'polypeptide(L)'
;MHRKHLQEIPDLSSNVATSFTWGWDSSKTSELLSGMGVSALEKEEPDSENIPQELLSNLGHPESPPRKRLKSKGSDKDFVIVRRPKLNRENFPGVSWDSLPDELLLGIFSCLCLPELLKVSGVCKRWYRLASDESLWQTLDLTGKNLHPDVTGRLLSQGVIAFRCPRSFMDQPLAEHFSPFRVQHMDLSNSVIEVSTLHGILSQCSKLQNLSLEGLRLSDPIVNTLAKNSNLVRLNLSGCSGFSEFALQTLLSSCSRYERYWMS
;
A
#
# COMPACT_ATOMS: atom_id res chain seq x y z
N MET A 1 -45.39 -32.21 37.41
CA MET A 1 -44.35 -31.28 36.93
C MET A 1 -44.17 -31.49 35.44
N HIS A 2 -44.71 -30.60 34.61
CA HIS A 2 -44.77 -30.78 33.15
C HIS A 2 -43.85 -29.77 32.47
N ARG A 3 -42.97 -30.29 31.60
CA ARG A 3 -42.16 -29.55 30.64
C ARG A 3 -43.08 -28.77 29.70
N LYS A 4 -42.77 -27.50 29.44
CA LYS A 4 -43.30 -26.75 28.29
C LYS A 4 -42.13 -26.20 27.48
N HIS A 5 -42.21 -26.54 26.19
CA HIS A 5 -41.32 -26.21 25.09
C HIS A 5 -41.47 -24.72 24.75
N LEU A 6 -40.37 -23.97 24.63
CA LEU A 6 -40.39 -22.63 24.07
C LEU A 6 -40.37 -22.76 22.53
N GLN A 7 -41.34 -22.13 21.88
CA GLN A 7 -41.39 -21.94 20.44
C GLN A 7 -40.65 -20.65 20.08
N GLU A 8 -39.86 -20.73 19.01
CA GLU A 8 -39.15 -19.65 18.34
C GLU A 8 -40.12 -18.63 17.72
N ILE A 9 -39.75 -17.35 17.77
CA ILE A 9 -40.03 -16.37 16.71
C ILE A 9 -38.75 -15.52 16.55
N PRO A 10 -38.23 -15.35 15.31
CA PRO A 10 -37.01 -14.58 15.04
C PRO A 10 -37.34 -13.11 14.81
N ASP A 11 -36.45 -12.19 15.18
CA ASP A 11 -36.41 -10.88 14.52
C ASP A 11 -35.00 -10.27 14.51
N LEU A 12 -34.70 -9.76 13.33
CA LEU A 12 -33.45 -9.23 12.84
C LEU A 12 -32.92 -8.07 13.70
N SER A 13 -31.71 -8.22 14.24
CA SER A 13 -30.80 -7.09 14.43
C SER A 13 -29.39 -7.52 14.02
N SER A 14 -29.08 -7.28 12.75
CA SER A 14 -27.78 -7.51 12.14
C SER A 14 -26.75 -6.53 12.69
N ASN A 15 -26.15 -6.85 13.83
CA ASN A 15 -24.83 -6.36 14.17
C ASN A 15 -23.84 -7.34 13.53
N VAL A 16 -23.36 -7.01 12.33
CA VAL A 16 -22.27 -7.72 11.67
C VAL A 16 -21.00 -7.49 12.49
N ALA A 17 -20.82 -8.31 13.52
CA ALA A 17 -19.52 -8.57 14.09
C ALA A 17 -18.66 -9.15 12.95
N THR A 18 -17.73 -8.37 12.43
CA THR A 18 -16.69 -8.84 11.52
C THR A 18 -15.71 -9.72 12.30
N SER A 19 -16.16 -10.93 12.61
CA SER A 19 -15.32 -12.05 13.00
C SER A 19 -14.45 -12.41 11.81
N PHE A 20 -13.31 -11.73 11.65
CA PHE A 20 -12.27 -12.13 10.70
C PHE A 20 -11.54 -13.36 11.25
N THR A 21 -11.98 -14.51 10.81
CA THR A 21 -11.26 -15.78 10.97
C THR A 21 -10.06 -15.79 10.03
N TRP A 22 -8.86 -15.93 10.59
CA TRP A 22 -7.63 -16.19 9.84
C TRP A 22 -7.70 -17.57 9.19
N GLY A 23 -8.27 -17.64 7.99
CA GLY A 23 -8.36 -18.85 7.18
C GLY A 23 -7.92 -18.55 5.75
N TRP A 24 -6.69 -18.96 5.42
CA TRP A 24 -6.14 -18.91 4.06
C TRP A 24 -6.70 -20.07 3.24
N ASP A 25 -7.32 -19.79 2.09
CA ASP A 25 -7.53 -20.79 1.05
C ASP A 25 -7.13 -20.21 -0.31
N SER A 26 -6.11 -20.81 -0.92
CA SER A 26 -5.50 -20.44 -2.19
C SER A 26 -6.25 -21.01 -3.40
N SER A 27 -7.31 -21.79 -3.19
CA SER A 27 -8.03 -22.49 -4.26
C SER A 27 -9.07 -21.63 -5.00
N LYS A 28 -9.49 -20.48 -4.44
CA LYS A 28 -10.54 -19.63 -5.04
C LYS A 28 -10.09 -18.70 -6.17
N THR A 29 -8.80 -18.62 -6.46
CA THR A 29 -8.29 -17.74 -7.54
C THR A 29 -8.28 -18.41 -8.92
N SER A 30 -8.39 -19.74 -9.02
CA SER A 30 -8.41 -20.43 -10.32
C SER A 30 -9.77 -20.36 -11.02
N GLU A 31 -10.87 -20.24 -10.28
CA GLU A 31 -12.23 -20.19 -10.86
C GLU A 31 -12.60 -18.82 -11.47
N LEU A 32 -11.91 -17.74 -11.08
CA LEU A 32 -12.18 -16.39 -11.61
C LEU A 32 -11.51 -16.09 -12.96
N LEU A 33 -10.49 -16.86 -13.36
CA LEU A 33 -9.75 -16.62 -14.60
C LEU A 33 -10.32 -17.38 -15.81
N SER A 34 -11.18 -18.39 -15.61
CA SER A 34 -11.88 -19.08 -16.70
C SER A 34 -13.07 -18.30 -17.28
N GLY A 35 -13.61 -17.32 -16.54
CA GLY A 35 -14.76 -16.52 -16.99
C GLY A 35 -14.43 -15.34 -17.90
N MET A 36 -13.14 -15.05 -18.15
CA MET A 36 -12.68 -13.84 -18.85
C MET A 36 -12.03 -14.12 -20.21
N GLY A 37 -12.04 -15.36 -20.71
CA GLY A 37 -11.66 -15.68 -22.09
C GLY A 37 -10.19 -15.43 -22.44
N VAL A 38 -9.28 -15.59 -21.48
CA VAL A 38 -7.83 -15.46 -21.70
C VAL A 38 -7.18 -16.84 -21.57
N SER A 39 -6.62 -17.37 -22.65
CA SER A 39 -5.82 -18.60 -22.62
C SER A 39 -4.40 -18.31 -22.12
N ALA A 40 -3.95 -19.07 -21.13
CA ALA A 40 -2.56 -19.06 -20.68
C ALA A 40 -1.65 -19.61 -21.80
N LEU A 41 -0.66 -18.82 -22.21
CA LEU A 41 0.41 -19.26 -23.10
C LEU A 41 1.55 -19.80 -22.23
N GLU A 42 1.85 -21.08 -22.42
CA GLU A 42 2.93 -21.80 -21.76
C GLU A 42 4.31 -21.30 -22.23
N LYS A 43 5.28 -21.38 -21.32
CA LYS A 43 6.70 -21.06 -21.53
C LYS A 43 7.38 -22.09 -22.43
N GLU A 44 8.28 -21.65 -23.31
CA GLU A 44 9.56 -22.32 -23.58
C GLU A 44 10.68 -21.29 -23.88
N GLU A 45 11.91 -21.62 -23.49
CA GLU A 45 13.19 -20.89 -23.65
C GLU A 45 14.07 -21.63 -24.72
N PRO A 46 15.25 -21.11 -25.13
CA PRO A 46 15.72 -20.98 -26.52
C PRO A 46 16.70 -22.07 -27.00
N ASP A 47 17.00 -22.12 -28.32
CA ASP A 47 18.37 -22.33 -28.85
C ASP A 47 18.51 -22.29 -30.41
N SER A 48 19.59 -21.63 -30.86
CA SER A 48 20.52 -21.84 -32.00
C SER A 48 20.11 -22.11 -33.49
N GLU A 49 20.70 -21.26 -34.36
CA GLU A 49 21.46 -21.53 -35.61
C GLU A 49 20.81 -21.68 -37.05
N ASN A 50 21.25 -20.74 -37.93
CA ASN A 50 21.68 -20.83 -39.35
C ASN A 50 20.65 -21.05 -40.53
N ILE A 51 20.37 -20.06 -41.42
CA ILE A 51 21.08 -19.54 -42.66
C ILE A 51 20.65 -20.30 -43.97
N PRO A 52 20.59 -19.74 -45.23
CA PRO A 52 20.50 -18.35 -45.78
C PRO A 52 19.58 -18.11 -47.03
N GLN A 53 19.40 -16.82 -47.34
CA GLN A 53 19.34 -16.10 -48.65
C GLN A 53 18.72 -16.72 -49.91
N GLU A 54 17.82 -15.93 -50.55
CA GLU A 54 17.79 -15.56 -51.99
C GLU A 54 16.33 -15.41 -52.46
N LEU A 55 15.75 -14.21 -52.35
CA LEU A 55 14.74 -13.69 -53.30
C LEU A 55 14.67 -12.17 -53.16
N LEU A 56 15.63 -11.49 -53.80
CA LEU A 56 15.49 -10.08 -54.18
C LEU A 56 14.64 -9.99 -55.45
N SER A 57 13.52 -9.29 -55.40
CA SER A 57 13.12 -8.28 -56.40
C SER A 57 11.69 -7.81 -56.15
N ASN A 58 11.52 -6.55 -55.73
CA ASN A 58 10.75 -5.53 -56.43
C ASN A 58 10.39 -4.32 -55.53
N LEU A 59 11.05 -3.20 -55.82
CA LEU A 59 10.51 -1.83 -55.95
C LEU A 59 9.72 -1.18 -54.79
N GLY A 60 10.32 -0.13 -54.20
CA GLY A 60 9.58 1.07 -53.77
C GLY A 60 9.96 1.65 -52.38
N HIS A 61 10.93 2.55 -52.32
CA HIS A 61 11.16 3.43 -51.16
C HIS A 61 10.13 4.57 -51.11
N PRO A 62 9.70 4.98 -49.90
CA PRO A 62 9.63 6.40 -49.60
C PRO A 62 10.47 6.75 -48.36
N GLU A 63 11.47 7.62 -48.56
CA GLU A 63 12.17 8.35 -47.51
C GLU A 63 11.25 9.42 -46.88
N SER A 64 11.19 9.48 -45.55
CA SER A 64 10.61 10.60 -44.80
C SER A 64 11.70 11.62 -44.42
N PRO A 65 11.50 12.94 -44.61
CA PRO A 65 12.57 13.94 -44.46
C PRO A 65 12.80 14.40 -43.00
N PRO A 66 13.99 14.97 -42.69
CA PRO A 66 14.38 15.36 -41.34
C PRO A 66 13.81 16.72 -40.89
N ARG A 67 13.51 16.82 -39.58
CA ARG A 67 12.99 18.02 -38.90
C ARG A 67 14.00 19.18 -38.92
N LYS A 68 13.69 20.27 -39.64
CA LYS A 68 14.42 21.56 -39.56
C LYS A 68 14.00 22.35 -38.31
N ARG A 69 14.96 22.66 -37.44
CA ARG A 69 14.84 23.69 -36.40
C ARG A 69 14.95 25.08 -37.06
N LEU A 70 13.90 25.90 -36.96
CA LEU A 70 13.97 27.33 -37.27
C LEU A 70 14.03 28.14 -35.96
N LYS A 71 15.15 28.83 -35.73
CA LYS A 71 15.22 29.97 -34.82
C LYS A 71 14.44 31.12 -35.44
N SER A 72 13.52 31.75 -34.70
CA SER A 72 13.00 33.07 -35.05
C SER A 72 13.08 34.02 -33.86
N LYS A 73 13.40 35.26 -34.21
CA LYS A 73 13.80 36.42 -33.42
C LYS A 73 12.55 37.11 -32.86
N GLY A 74 12.67 37.70 -31.67
CA GLY A 74 11.55 38.09 -30.82
C GLY A 74 10.53 39.08 -31.39
N SER A 75 9.32 39.01 -30.83
CA SER A 75 8.47 40.18 -30.59
C SER A 75 7.63 39.91 -29.34
N ASP A 76 7.69 40.83 -28.40
CA ASP A 76 6.85 40.94 -27.21
C ASP A 76 5.37 40.86 -27.61
N LYS A 77 4.67 39.81 -27.19
CA LYS A 77 3.20 39.71 -27.21
C LYS A 77 2.75 38.93 -25.99
N ASP A 78 1.97 39.62 -25.17
CA ASP A 78 1.40 39.17 -23.91
C ASP A 78 0.93 37.71 -23.94
N PHE A 79 1.53 36.87 -23.10
CA PHE A 79 0.96 35.58 -22.76
C PHE A 79 -0.27 35.81 -21.87
N VAL A 80 -1.44 35.99 -22.48
CA VAL A 80 -2.70 35.94 -21.75
C VAL A 80 -2.89 34.49 -21.28
N ILE A 81 -2.75 34.28 -19.96
CA ILE A 81 -3.21 33.05 -19.32
C ILE A 81 -4.73 33.00 -19.50
N VAL A 82 -5.19 32.32 -20.54
CA VAL A 82 -6.61 31.99 -20.70
C VAL A 82 -6.95 31.01 -19.59
N ARG A 83 -7.48 31.54 -18.47
CA ARG A 83 -8.16 30.71 -17.48
C ARG A 83 -9.28 30.00 -18.23
N ARG A 84 -9.28 28.66 -18.21
CA ARG A 84 -10.43 27.87 -18.68
C ARG A 84 -11.68 28.50 -18.07
N PRO A 85 -12.66 28.95 -18.88
CA PRO A 85 -13.94 29.37 -18.34
C PRO A 85 -14.46 28.21 -17.51
N LYS A 86 -14.75 28.44 -16.23
CA LYS A 86 -15.57 27.49 -15.48
C LYS A 86 -16.84 27.34 -16.30
N LEU A 87 -17.03 26.16 -16.91
CA LEU A 87 -18.31 25.79 -17.50
C LEU A 87 -19.36 26.13 -16.46
N ASN A 88 -20.19 27.12 -16.79
CA ASN A 88 -21.29 27.55 -15.96
C ASN A 88 -22.21 26.32 -15.89
N ARG A 89 -22.09 25.58 -14.78
CA ARG A 89 -22.83 24.33 -14.58
C ARG A 89 -24.29 24.72 -14.65
N GLU A 90 -24.98 24.23 -15.66
CA GLU A 90 -26.41 24.49 -15.83
C GLU A 90 -27.10 24.20 -14.50
N ASN A 91 -27.87 25.18 -14.01
CA ASN A 91 -28.62 25.11 -12.76
C ASN A 91 -29.75 24.09 -12.91
N PHE A 92 -29.42 22.80 -12.95
CA PHE A 92 -30.30 21.81 -12.37
C PHE A 92 -30.41 22.12 -10.88
N PRO A 93 -31.59 21.98 -10.25
CA PRO A 93 -31.71 21.99 -8.79
C PRO A 93 -31.09 20.69 -8.25
N GLY A 94 -29.79 20.53 -8.50
CA GLY A 94 -29.01 19.39 -8.08
C GLY A 94 -28.65 19.57 -6.62
N VAL A 95 -28.88 18.52 -5.84
CA VAL A 95 -28.41 18.43 -4.46
C VAL A 95 -26.90 18.69 -4.46
N SER A 96 -26.47 19.75 -3.76
CA SER A 96 -25.06 20.05 -3.61
C SER A 96 -24.48 19.27 -2.44
N TRP A 97 -23.48 18.43 -2.73
CA TRP A 97 -22.69 17.74 -1.71
C TRP A 97 -21.89 18.68 -0.82
N ASP A 98 -21.75 19.96 -1.20
CA ASP A 98 -21.07 20.96 -0.37
C ASP A 98 -21.84 21.28 0.92
N SER A 99 -23.14 20.99 0.96
CA SER A 99 -24.00 21.18 2.15
C SER A 99 -23.93 20.02 3.14
N LEU A 100 -23.39 18.87 2.73
CA LEU A 100 -23.25 17.70 3.59
C LEU A 100 -22.21 18.00 4.69
N PRO A 101 -22.41 17.65 5.98
CA PRO A 101 -21.40 17.77 7.03
C PRO A 101 -20.13 16.93 6.78
N ASP A 102 -19.01 17.32 7.40
CA ASP A 102 -17.72 16.63 7.22
C ASP A 102 -17.78 15.18 7.71
N GLU A 103 -18.51 14.90 8.80
CA GLU A 103 -18.64 13.57 9.39
C GLU A 103 -19.34 12.58 8.44
N LEU A 104 -20.31 13.05 7.67
CA LEU A 104 -21.01 12.22 6.70
C LEU A 104 -20.16 11.99 5.44
N LEU A 105 -19.35 12.97 5.02
CA LEU A 105 -18.36 12.76 3.96
C LEU A 105 -17.28 11.77 4.39
N LEU A 106 -16.80 11.84 5.63
CA LEU A 106 -15.88 10.87 6.20
C LEU A 106 -16.52 9.47 6.26
N GLY A 107 -17.80 9.38 6.66
CA GLY A 107 -18.57 8.14 6.59
C GLY A 107 -18.62 7.56 5.17
N ILE A 108 -18.87 8.39 4.15
CA ILE A 108 -18.85 7.95 2.74
C ILE A 108 -17.44 7.52 2.32
N PHE A 109 -16.41 8.30 2.66
CA PHE A 109 -15.02 8.00 2.31
C PHE A 109 -14.51 6.72 2.98
N SER A 110 -15.02 6.38 4.17
CA SER A 110 -14.68 5.12 4.85
C SER A 110 -15.13 3.87 4.09
N CYS A 111 -16.06 4.01 3.14
CA CYS A 111 -16.52 2.93 2.27
C CYS A 111 -15.64 2.73 1.02
N LEU A 112 -14.67 3.62 0.77
CA LEU A 112 -13.83 3.59 -0.43
C LEU A 112 -12.56 2.77 -0.20
N CYS A 113 -12.10 2.06 -1.23
CA CYS A 113 -10.77 1.46 -1.19
C CYS A 113 -9.69 2.54 -1.38
N LEU A 114 -8.44 2.25 -0.97
CA LEU A 114 -7.34 3.23 -1.02
C LEU A 114 -7.18 3.93 -2.40
N PRO A 115 -7.19 3.22 -3.55
CA PRO A 115 -7.12 3.89 -4.85
C PRO A 115 -8.27 4.87 -5.11
N GLU A 116 -9.47 4.57 -4.63
CA GLU A 116 -10.64 5.45 -4.76
C GLU A 116 -10.54 6.64 -3.81
N LEU A 117 -10.08 6.43 -2.57
CA LEU A 117 -9.83 7.49 -1.61
C LEU A 117 -8.83 8.52 -2.16
N LEU A 118 -7.76 8.04 -2.80
CA LEU A 118 -6.78 8.89 -3.46
C LEU A 118 -7.39 9.64 -4.66
N LYS A 119 -8.29 9.02 -5.42
CA LYS A 119 -8.99 9.69 -6.54
C LYS A 119 -9.91 10.81 -6.02
N VAL A 120 -10.69 10.58 -4.96
CA VAL A 120 -11.62 11.59 -4.42
C VAL A 120 -10.88 12.77 -3.79
N SER A 121 -9.65 12.58 -3.31
CA SER A 121 -8.80 13.66 -2.81
C SER A 121 -8.54 14.76 -3.86
N GLY A 122 -8.61 14.43 -5.16
CA GLY A 122 -8.39 15.35 -6.27
C GLY A 122 -9.61 16.20 -6.68
N VAL A 123 -10.78 16.00 -6.06
CA VAL A 123 -12.03 16.65 -6.50
C VAL A 123 -12.09 18.12 -6.11
N CYS A 124 -11.87 18.44 -4.84
CA CYS A 124 -11.85 19.82 -4.34
C CYS A 124 -11.02 19.94 -3.06
N LYS A 125 -10.70 21.16 -2.62
CA LYS A 125 -9.89 21.41 -1.41
C LYS A 125 -10.50 20.80 -0.14
N ARG A 126 -11.84 20.75 -0.04
CA ARG A 126 -12.53 20.15 1.10
C ARG A 126 -12.33 18.63 1.11
N TRP A 127 -12.53 17.99 -0.04
CA TRP A 127 -12.36 16.54 -0.19
C TRP A 127 -10.92 16.12 -0.04
N TYR A 128 -9.96 16.94 -0.51
CA TYR A 128 -8.53 16.72 -0.25
C TYR A 128 -8.22 16.65 1.25
N ARG A 129 -8.70 17.62 2.03
CA ARG A 129 -8.49 17.63 3.49
C ARG A 129 -9.14 16.43 4.17
N LEU A 130 -10.39 16.11 3.81
CA LEU A 130 -11.12 14.99 4.41
C LEU A 130 -10.57 13.63 4.01
N ALA A 131 -10.10 13.46 2.77
CA ALA A 131 -9.48 12.22 2.33
C ALA A 131 -8.14 11.94 3.04
N SER A 132 -7.54 12.95 3.68
CA SER A 132 -6.34 12.83 4.51
C SER A 132 -6.63 12.78 6.02
N ASP A 133 -7.89 12.61 6.42
CA ASP A 133 -8.29 12.55 7.83
C ASP A 133 -7.82 11.28 8.53
N GLU A 134 -7.25 11.39 9.74
CA GLU A 134 -6.66 10.27 10.50
C GLU A 134 -7.64 9.07 10.65
N SER A 135 -8.95 9.32 10.69
CA SER A 135 -9.97 8.27 10.84
C SER A 135 -10.01 7.28 9.67
N LEU A 136 -9.61 7.71 8.47
CA LEU A 136 -9.62 6.91 7.24
C LEU A 136 -8.35 6.09 7.06
N TRP A 137 -7.27 6.45 7.76
CA TRP A 137 -5.92 5.86 7.58
C TRP A 137 -5.53 4.91 8.71
N GLN A 138 -6.44 4.58 9.63
CA GLN A 138 -6.13 3.69 10.77
C GLN A 138 -5.56 2.33 10.33
N THR A 139 -6.06 1.79 9.22
CA THR A 139 -5.62 0.52 8.65
C THR A 139 -5.24 0.69 7.19
N LEU A 140 -4.04 0.25 6.81
CA LEU A 140 -3.51 0.40 5.46
C LEU A 140 -2.89 -0.92 4.97
N ASP A 141 -3.38 -1.43 3.84
CA ASP A 141 -2.83 -2.62 3.17
C ASP A 141 -2.22 -2.25 1.81
N LEU A 142 -0.90 -2.46 1.70
CA LEU A 142 -0.08 -2.24 0.50
C LEU A 142 0.68 -3.51 0.11
N THR A 143 0.13 -4.69 0.40
CA THR A 143 0.72 -5.98 0.04
C THR A 143 1.15 -6.03 -1.43
N GLY A 144 2.38 -6.49 -1.68
CA GLY A 144 2.88 -6.68 -3.04
C GLY A 144 3.15 -5.39 -3.84
N LYS A 145 3.15 -4.22 -3.19
CA LYS A 145 3.38 -2.94 -3.87
C LYS A 145 4.87 -2.61 -3.95
N ASN A 146 5.26 -1.97 -5.05
CA ASN A 146 6.54 -1.28 -5.17
C ASN A 146 6.34 0.17 -4.71
N LEU A 147 7.07 0.58 -3.67
CA LEU A 147 6.87 1.82 -2.96
C LEU A 147 8.20 2.53 -2.77
N HIS A 148 8.18 3.85 -2.94
CA HIS A 148 9.28 4.68 -2.46
C HIS A 148 9.20 4.73 -0.92
N PRO A 149 10.31 4.55 -0.18
CA PRO A 149 10.31 4.57 1.28
C PRO A 149 9.70 5.85 1.88
N ASP A 150 10.00 7.01 1.29
CA ASP A 150 9.41 8.27 1.74
C ASP A 150 7.88 8.30 1.60
N VAL A 151 7.31 7.61 0.60
CA VAL A 151 5.85 7.47 0.50
C VAL A 151 5.34 6.65 1.67
N THR A 152 5.99 5.53 1.99
CA THR A 152 5.66 4.72 3.18
C THR A 152 5.74 5.55 4.46
N GLY A 153 6.81 6.32 4.65
CA GLY A 153 6.97 7.21 5.81
C GLY A 153 5.88 8.28 5.91
N ARG A 154 5.52 8.92 4.78
CA ARG A 154 4.42 9.89 4.72
C ARG A 154 3.05 9.27 4.96
N LEU A 155 2.85 8.00 4.60
CA LEU A 155 1.60 7.31 4.89
C LEU A 155 1.51 6.95 6.38
N LEU A 156 2.60 6.43 6.95
CA LEU A 156 2.67 6.12 8.38
C LEU A 156 2.51 7.37 9.27
N SER A 157 2.92 8.55 8.80
CA SER A 157 2.73 9.81 9.52
C SER A 157 1.27 10.30 9.55
N GLN A 158 0.36 9.73 8.75
CA GLN A 158 -1.09 10.05 8.77
C GLN A 158 -1.86 9.37 9.91
N GLY A 159 -1.15 8.81 10.90
CA GLY A 159 -1.78 8.19 12.06
C GLY A 159 -2.18 6.73 11.86
N VAL A 160 -1.52 6.03 10.92
CA VAL A 160 -1.74 4.59 10.69
C VAL A 160 -1.47 3.80 11.97
N ILE A 161 -2.41 2.94 12.35
CA ILE A 161 -2.33 2.06 13.52
C ILE A 161 -1.91 0.65 13.07
N ALA A 162 -2.51 0.14 11.99
CA ALA A 162 -2.18 -1.15 11.40
C ALA A 162 -1.69 -1.00 9.96
N PHE A 163 -0.45 -1.39 9.72
CA PHE A 163 0.20 -1.32 8.43
C PHE A 163 0.56 -2.72 7.93
N ARG A 164 -0.09 -3.16 6.86
CA ARG A 164 0.16 -4.44 6.21
C ARG A 164 0.83 -4.20 4.87
N CYS A 165 2.09 -4.58 4.75
CA CYS A 165 2.88 -4.42 3.53
C CYS A 165 3.84 -5.60 3.27
N PRO A 166 3.38 -6.87 3.36
CA PRO A 166 4.23 -8.01 3.04
C PRO A 166 4.49 -8.11 1.53
N ARG A 167 5.61 -8.74 1.17
CA ARG A 167 6.06 -8.94 -0.22
C ARG A 167 6.18 -7.63 -1.02
N SER A 168 6.45 -6.54 -0.32
CA SER A 168 6.62 -5.22 -0.94
C SER A 168 8.06 -5.01 -1.41
N PHE A 169 8.27 -4.02 -2.28
CA PHE A 169 9.59 -3.61 -2.75
C PHE A 169 9.84 -2.16 -2.35
N MET A 170 10.91 -1.92 -1.60
CA MET A 170 11.40 -0.62 -1.10
C MET A 170 12.94 -0.60 -1.18
N ASP A 171 13.46 -0.65 -2.40
CA ASP A 171 14.91 -0.75 -2.71
C ASP A 171 15.54 0.63 -3.00
N GLN A 172 15.05 1.66 -2.33
CA GLN A 172 15.52 3.03 -2.47
C GLN A 172 15.93 3.55 -1.09
N PRO A 173 16.84 4.55 -1.02
CA PRO A 173 17.20 5.17 0.24
C PRO A 173 16.08 6.06 0.77
N LEU A 174 15.95 6.10 2.10
CA LEU A 174 15.09 7.07 2.78
C LEU A 174 15.74 8.46 2.72
N ALA A 175 15.06 9.45 2.14
CA ALA A 175 15.58 10.81 2.02
C ALA A 175 14.98 11.77 3.06
N GLU A 176 13.77 11.48 3.52
CA GLU A 176 13.04 12.33 4.45
C GLU A 176 13.19 11.88 5.92
N HIS A 177 13.12 12.86 6.83
CA HIS A 177 13.03 12.61 8.26
C HIS A 177 11.57 12.66 8.68
N PHE A 178 11.11 11.63 9.38
CA PHE A 178 9.73 11.51 9.83
C PHE A 178 9.60 11.75 11.34
N SER A 179 8.45 12.26 11.76
CA SER A 179 8.06 12.26 13.16
C SER A 179 7.74 10.83 13.63
N PRO A 180 7.77 10.55 14.96
CA PRO A 180 7.40 9.25 15.49
C PRO A 180 6.04 8.75 15.00
N PHE A 181 5.99 7.49 14.58
CA PHE A 181 4.77 6.89 14.04
C PHE A 181 3.84 6.40 15.16
N ARG A 182 2.53 6.37 14.88
CA ARG A 182 1.51 5.81 15.79
C ARG A 182 1.27 4.32 15.59
N VAL A 183 1.97 3.70 14.64
CA VAL A 183 1.79 2.30 14.25
C VAL A 183 2.00 1.34 15.42
N GLN A 184 1.07 0.40 15.54
CA GLN A 184 1.04 -0.63 16.60
C GLN A 184 1.11 -2.03 16.00
N HIS A 185 0.62 -2.21 14.77
CA HIS A 185 0.65 -3.47 14.07
C HIS A 185 1.32 -3.27 12.72
N MET A 186 2.42 -3.99 12.47
CA MET A 186 3.20 -3.84 11.25
C MET A 186 3.61 -5.21 10.72
N ASP A 187 3.32 -5.45 9.44
CA ASP A 187 3.76 -6.65 8.72
C ASP A 187 4.54 -6.23 7.46
N LEU A 188 5.84 -6.52 7.45
CA LEU A 188 6.75 -6.30 6.33
C LEU A 188 7.33 -7.62 5.80
N SER A 189 6.74 -8.77 6.19
CA SER A 189 7.27 -10.09 5.87
C SER A 189 7.53 -10.30 4.37
N ASN A 190 8.63 -10.98 4.07
CA ASN A 190 9.04 -11.38 2.73
C ASN A 190 9.16 -10.21 1.73
N SER A 191 9.40 -8.99 2.23
CA SER A 191 9.60 -7.80 1.40
C SER A 191 11.07 -7.63 1.02
N VAL A 192 11.34 -6.86 -0.03
CA VAL A 192 12.70 -6.45 -0.41
C VAL A 192 12.88 -5.01 0.04
N ILE A 193 13.60 -4.82 1.15
CA ILE A 193 13.80 -3.51 1.78
C ILE A 193 15.29 -3.35 2.10
N GLU A 194 15.88 -2.22 1.72
CA GLU A 194 17.25 -1.90 2.11
C GLU A 194 17.37 -1.81 3.64
N VAL A 195 18.45 -2.34 4.22
CA VAL A 195 18.67 -2.37 5.68
C VAL A 195 18.64 -0.96 6.30
N SER A 196 19.21 0.04 5.61
CA SER A 196 19.21 1.43 6.03
C SER A 196 17.80 2.02 6.08
N THR A 197 16.98 1.75 5.05
CA THR A 197 15.58 2.13 4.95
C THR A 197 14.73 1.48 6.03
N LEU A 198 14.90 0.16 6.24
CA LEU A 198 14.20 -0.57 7.30
C LEU A 198 14.52 0.01 8.68
N HIS A 199 15.79 0.31 8.93
CA HIS A 199 16.22 0.99 10.15
C HIS A 199 15.58 2.37 10.29
N GLY A 200 15.57 3.18 9.22
CA GLY A 200 14.96 4.50 9.20
C GLY A 200 13.47 4.46 9.59
N ILE A 201 12.70 3.52 9.03
CA ILE A 201 11.28 3.35 9.35
C ILE A 201 11.10 2.90 10.81
N LEU A 202 11.79 1.84 11.22
CA LEU A 202 11.63 1.27 12.57
C LEU A 202 12.17 2.19 13.68
N SER A 203 13.10 3.10 13.36
CA SER A 203 13.64 4.09 14.30
C SER A 203 12.57 5.04 14.86
N GLN A 204 11.49 5.23 14.11
CA GLN A 204 10.35 6.09 14.46
C GLN A 204 9.23 5.32 15.17
N CYS A 205 9.37 4.01 15.34
CA CYS A 205 8.37 3.14 15.97
C CYS A 205 8.70 2.92 17.45
N SER A 206 7.82 3.38 18.33
CA SER A 206 7.91 3.17 19.79
C SER A 206 6.63 2.60 20.42
N LYS A 207 5.62 2.31 19.59
CA LYS A 207 4.28 1.85 20.02
C LYS A 207 3.90 0.49 19.44
N LEU A 208 4.86 -0.24 18.86
CA LEU A 208 4.59 -1.54 18.25
C LEU A 208 4.15 -2.56 19.30
N GLN A 209 3.11 -3.32 18.93
CA GLN A 209 2.57 -4.44 19.68
C GLN A 209 2.68 -5.75 18.88
N ASN A 210 2.43 -5.70 17.57
CA ASN A 210 2.56 -6.86 16.68
C ASN A 210 3.48 -6.47 15.52
N LEU A 211 4.59 -7.19 15.37
CA LEU A 211 5.57 -6.94 14.31
C LEU A 211 5.97 -8.24 13.63
N SER A 212 5.90 -8.27 12.30
CA SER A 212 6.48 -9.33 11.48
C SER A 212 7.53 -8.76 10.53
N LEU A 213 8.75 -9.26 10.65
CA LEU A 213 9.89 -8.97 9.78
C LEU A 213 10.40 -10.23 9.06
N GLU A 214 9.58 -11.27 8.99
CA GLU A 214 9.97 -12.57 8.47
C GLU A 214 10.66 -12.47 7.10
N GLY A 215 11.77 -13.21 6.93
CA GLY A 215 12.52 -13.27 5.68
C GLY A 215 13.32 -11.99 5.34
N LEU A 216 13.43 -11.03 6.25
CA LEU A 216 14.20 -9.80 6.03
C LEU A 216 15.65 -9.91 6.53
N ARG A 217 16.56 -9.24 5.83
CA ARG A 217 17.92 -8.98 6.34
C ARG A 217 17.88 -7.78 7.30
N LEU A 218 18.35 -8.00 8.53
CA LEU A 218 18.37 -6.99 9.59
C LEU A 218 19.81 -6.53 9.86
N SER A 219 19.98 -5.83 10.99
CA SER A 219 21.26 -5.42 11.56
C SER A 219 21.12 -5.18 13.06
N ASP A 220 22.22 -5.17 13.81
CA ASP A 220 22.23 -4.85 15.25
C ASP A 220 21.52 -3.51 15.57
N PRO A 221 21.74 -2.41 14.82
CA PRO A 221 20.99 -1.17 15.02
C PRO A 221 19.46 -1.32 14.90
N ILE A 222 18.99 -2.16 13.97
CA ILE A 222 17.55 -2.44 13.81
C ILE A 222 17.03 -3.15 15.05
N VAL A 223 17.68 -4.24 15.45
CA VAL A 223 17.24 -5.06 16.59
C VAL A 223 17.27 -4.25 17.89
N ASN A 224 18.31 -3.44 18.10
CA ASN A 224 18.41 -2.54 19.25
C ASN A 224 17.33 -1.44 19.23
N THR A 225 16.94 -0.97 18.04
CA THR A 225 15.83 -0.02 17.89
C THR A 225 14.49 -0.66 18.25
N LEU A 226 14.28 -1.94 17.91
CA LEU A 226 13.05 -2.66 18.28
C LEU A 226 12.87 -2.74 19.80
N ALA A 227 13.97 -2.78 20.57
CA ALA A 227 13.94 -2.80 22.04
C ALA A 227 13.25 -1.58 22.66
N LYS A 228 13.09 -0.46 21.92
CA LYS A 228 12.29 0.70 22.34
C LYS A 228 10.80 0.38 22.52
N ASN A 229 10.31 -0.70 21.91
CA ASN A 229 8.90 -1.10 21.93
C ASN A 229 8.64 -2.04 23.11
N SER A 230 8.54 -1.49 24.32
CA SER A 230 8.28 -2.28 25.54
C SER A 230 6.89 -2.93 25.59
N ASN A 231 5.96 -2.48 24.75
CA ASN A 231 4.61 -3.02 24.62
C ASN A 231 4.47 -4.13 23.57
N LEU A 232 5.59 -4.63 23.05
CA LEU A 232 5.57 -5.63 22.00
C LEU A 232 5.04 -6.98 22.55
N VAL A 233 3.99 -7.49 21.92
CA VAL A 233 3.25 -8.70 22.29
C VAL A 233 3.60 -9.85 21.36
N ARG A 234 3.67 -9.61 20.04
CA ARG A 234 4.03 -10.60 19.03
C ARG A 234 5.16 -10.09 18.16
N LEU A 235 6.23 -10.88 18.08
CA LEU A 235 7.37 -10.63 17.21
C LEU A 235 7.64 -11.85 16.35
N ASN A 236 7.66 -11.68 15.03
CA ASN A 236 8.12 -12.71 14.11
C ASN A 236 9.42 -12.26 13.44
N LEU A 237 10.52 -12.94 13.79
CA LEU A 237 11.84 -12.80 13.17
C LEU A 237 12.26 -14.07 12.41
N SER A 238 11.31 -14.93 12.02
CA SER A 238 11.61 -16.15 11.28
C SER A 238 12.35 -15.83 9.98
N GLY A 239 13.38 -16.61 9.65
CA GLY A 239 14.20 -16.39 8.47
C GLY A 239 14.98 -15.07 8.44
N CYS A 240 15.02 -14.30 9.53
CA CYS A 240 15.83 -13.09 9.61
C CYS A 240 17.31 -13.40 9.80
N SER A 241 18.18 -12.53 9.29
CA SER A 241 19.63 -12.67 9.43
C SER A 241 20.32 -11.31 9.60
N GLY A 242 21.62 -11.31 9.91
CA GLY A 242 22.45 -10.09 9.93
C GLY A 242 22.54 -9.37 11.28
N PHE A 243 22.10 -9.99 12.38
CA PHE A 243 22.21 -9.45 13.73
C PHE A 243 22.96 -10.42 14.67
N SER A 244 23.58 -9.87 15.71
CA SER A 244 24.33 -10.58 16.74
C SER A 244 23.43 -11.09 17.87
N GLU A 245 23.94 -12.08 18.60
CA GLU A 245 23.29 -12.61 19.80
C GLU A 245 23.10 -11.52 20.88
N PHE A 246 24.06 -10.60 21.02
CA PHE A 246 24.00 -9.50 21.98
C PHE A 246 22.82 -8.55 21.69
N ALA A 247 22.59 -8.23 20.42
CA ALA A 247 21.45 -7.40 20.03
C ALA A 247 20.12 -8.12 20.32
N LEU A 248 20.04 -9.43 20.02
CA LEU A 248 18.86 -10.24 20.33
C LEU A 248 18.60 -10.32 21.84
N GLN A 249 19.63 -10.51 22.66
CA GLN A 249 19.51 -10.54 24.12
C GLN A 249 18.99 -9.20 24.67
N THR A 250 19.43 -8.08 24.09
CA THR A 250 18.96 -6.73 24.45
C THR A 250 17.47 -6.56 24.11
N LEU A 251 17.04 -7.05 22.95
CA LEU A 251 15.63 -7.02 22.55
C LEU A 251 14.75 -7.88 23.47
N LEU A 252 15.16 -9.12 23.75
CA LEU A 252 14.40 -10.05 24.59
C LEU A 252 14.30 -9.59 26.05
N SER A 253 15.35 -8.96 26.59
CA SER A 253 15.34 -8.40 27.94
C SER A 253 14.44 -7.16 28.08
N SER A 254 14.32 -6.35 27.02
CA SER A 254 13.48 -5.14 27.01
C SER A 254 11.99 -5.46 26.90
N CYS A 255 11.64 -6.57 26.25
CA CYS A 255 10.27 -7.01 26.05
C CYS A 255 9.88 -8.06 27.11
N SER A 256 9.75 -7.62 28.36
CA SER A 256 9.41 -8.47 29.52
C SER A 256 7.99 -9.06 29.49
N ARG A 257 7.18 -8.75 28.46
CA ARG A 257 5.80 -9.22 28.29
C ARG A 257 5.63 -10.32 27.22
N TYR A 258 6.71 -10.88 26.67
CA TYR A 258 6.60 -11.95 25.66
C TYR A 258 5.86 -13.17 26.20
N GLU A 259 4.56 -13.26 25.90
CA GLU A 259 3.87 -14.54 25.83
C GLU A 259 4.51 -15.33 24.70
N ARG A 260 5.29 -16.35 25.08
CA ARG A 260 5.97 -17.29 24.19
C ARG A 260 5.02 -17.79 23.12
N TYR A 261 5.25 -17.46 21.87
CA TYR A 261 4.70 -18.23 20.77
C TYR A 261 5.61 -18.20 19.54
N TRP A 262 6.13 -19.39 19.23
CA TRP A 262 6.69 -19.88 17.96
C TRP A 262 8.17 -19.59 17.64
N MET A 263 9.02 -20.53 18.07
CA MET A 263 10.02 -21.15 17.18
C MET A 263 9.59 -22.60 16.98
N SER A 264 9.07 -22.94 15.80
CA SER A 264 9.06 -24.29 15.24
C SER A 264 9.15 -24.20 13.72
#